data_AF-A0A067PSX6-F1
#
_entry.id   AF-A0A067PSX6-F1
#
_cell.length_a   1.000
_cell.length_b   1.000
_cell.length_c   1.000
_cell.angle_alpha   90.00
_cell.angle_beta   90.00
_cell.angle_gamma   90.00
#
_symmetry.space_group_name_H-M   'P 1'
#
loop_
_entity.id
_entity.type
_entity.pdbx_description
1 polymer ?
#
loop_
_entity_poly.entity_id
_entity_poly.type
_entity_poly.pdbx_seq_one_letter_code
_entity_poly.pdbx_strand_id
1 'polypeptide(L)'
;MTIVDLLGVHELTVNLCQCPSKPEDTVQLLDMGLYPASVVRPSSTFTFNVLDDFTRHNLEYKTNAHEYYETMRRATRPDRYQELLRCSWQWRHLKMMKWNGFGYGPSRQPETGEMALFCPACPQKDVNLMEGWMEEARDMPWLYACQLNLDGNFKAEQTRRKYPEDDTPIAEGSGYLCSEASYKEYLGLAKDTPQKATCHNHKAQSQANSATKHLAVTGIVAAACARHGCFCPGSCANLQFGERQVNMNYILAQALRLTKVPGVCPSIVLYDIICQYGVYVERRFGKLPQLLDIRGALDILKGIGLFHVNGEIIETLWAGLNQIAASCHAMGNGHRAETLDFHMLNSNWQKLLGIVASVIKKYRRACKQVPISATAFQEMDVIASSQQREAWIATYDKAMRTRQTNVEAMDVFAPSIKKAATKSELQQSLSCKEGGPGPIRGTASWLLNGIAIQEAQVELGAAVRKMGWHPTADDLNQIDDRRRHLNARIDTWQKSSECFLVQDLMVPEAADPSGDDPMIISDGDAGLDVGEEYDNVFNPDEDGLWEDDYNYDAIQAQVDQSNGPVDAEKRLIALPSTLGASQCCRRG
;
A
#
# COMPACT_ATOMS: atom_id res chain seq x y z
N MET A 1 26.29 -38.31 -7.99
CA MET A 1 26.00 -36.86 -7.96
C MET A 1 24.56 -36.68 -7.49
N THR A 2 24.32 -35.77 -6.55
CA THR A 2 22.96 -35.42 -6.13
C THR A 2 22.37 -34.42 -7.11
N ILE A 3 21.26 -34.75 -7.76
CA ILE A 3 20.58 -33.88 -8.74
C ILE A 3 19.23 -33.49 -8.17
N VAL A 4 18.99 -32.20 -8.00
CA VAL A 4 17.69 -31.65 -7.61
C VAL A 4 16.93 -31.28 -8.88
N ASP A 5 15.74 -31.86 -9.04
CA ASP A 5 14.82 -31.66 -10.15
C ASP A 5 13.39 -31.42 -9.64
N LEU A 6 12.44 -31.12 -10.54
CA LEU A 6 11.02 -30.92 -10.23
C LEU A 6 10.38 -32.13 -9.53
N LEU A 7 10.84 -33.35 -9.85
CA LEU A 7 10.33 -34.58 -9.22
C LEU A 7 10.94 -34.84 -7.84
N GLY A 8 11.93 -34.04 -7.43
CA GLY A 8 12.62 -34.16 -6.16
C GLY A 8 14.13 -34.32 -6.32
N VAL A 9 14.75 -34.93 -5.32
CA VAL A 9 16.19 -35.10 -5.22
C VAL A 9 16.58 -36.53 -5.56
N HIS A 10 17.45 -36.65 -6.55
CA HIS A 10 17.89 -37.92 -7.13
C HIS A 10 19.40 -38.12 -6.93
N GLU A 11 19.82 -39.36 -6.70
CA GLU A 11 21.24 -39.73 -6.76
C GLU A 11 21.52 -40.48 -8.06
N LEU A 12 22.24 -39.82 -8.96
CA LEU A 12 22.54 -40.34 -10.29
C LEU A 12 24.05 -40.35 -10.55
N THR A 13 24.50 -41.31 -11.35
CA THR A 13 25.87 -41.35 -11.84
C THR A 13 25.99 -40.46 -13.08
N VAL A 14 26.84 -39.44 -13.00
CA VAL A 14 27.12 -38.52 -14.11
C VAL A 14 28.52 -38.81 -14.63
N ASN A 15 28.61 -39.19 -15.90
CA ASN A 15 29.88 -39.50 -16.56
C ASN A 15 30.34 -38.27 -17.35
N LEU A 16 31.31 -37.54 -16.80
CA LEU A 16 31.95 -36.42 -17.48
C LEU A 16 33.01 -36.91 -18.46
N CYS A 17 33.14 -36.22 -19.59
CA CYS A 17 34.17 -36.47 -20.60
C CYS A 17 35.56 -36.34 -19.95
N GLN A 18 36.47 -37.26 -20.31
CA GLN A 18 37.88 -37.27 -19.85
C GLN A 18 38.88 -37.11 -21.01
N CYS A 19 38.42 -36.66 -22.18
CA CYS A 19 39.29 -36.41 -23.32
C CYS A 19 40.31 -35.29 -23.03
N PRO A 20 41.50 -35.28 -23.67
CA PRO A 20 42.54 -34.28 -23.41
C PRO A 20 42.12 -32.82 -23.61
N SER A 21 41.19 -32.56 -24.53
CA SER A 21 40.64 -31.23 -24.82
C SER A 21 39.26 -30.99 -24.21
N LYS A 22 38.92 -31.69 -23.11
CA LYS A 22 37.62 -31.55 -22.47
C LYS A 22 37.41 -30.11 -21.94
N PRO A 23 36.19 -29.57 -22.01
CA PRO A 23 35.82 -28.41 -21.20
C PRO A 23 35.92 -28.72 -19.70
N GLU A 24 35.99 -27.68 -18.87
CA GLU A 24 35.91 -27.85 -17.41
C GLU A 24 34.65 -28.60 -17.00
N ASP A 25 34.72 -29.36 -15.90
CA ASP A 25 33.61 -30.17 -15.40
C ASP A 25 32.34 -29.34 -15.19
N THR A 26 32.47 -28.08 -14.73
CA THR A 26 31.36 -27.13 -14.59
C THR A 26 30.70 -26.78 -15.92
N VAL A 27 31.49 -26.56 -16.99
CA VAL A 27 30.96 -26.27 -18.33
C VAL A 27 30.21 -27.47 -18.89
N GLN A 28 30.77 -28.67 -18.74
CA GLN A 28 30.10 -29.90 -19.15
C GLN A 28 28.76 -30.12 -18.44
N LEU A 29 28.66 -29.78 -17.15
CA LEU A 29 27.40 -29.85 -16.41
C LEU A 29 26.37 -28.84 -16.93
N LEU A 30 26.80 -27.61 -17.21
CA LEU A 30 25.93 -26.59 -17.80
C LEU A 30 25.42 -27.01 -19.19
N ASP A 31 26.26 -27.64 -20.01
CA ASP A 31 25.87 -28.22 -21.31
C ASP A 31 24.84 -29.34 -21.16
N MET A 32 24.84 -30.06 -20.02
CA MET A 32 23.85 -31.07 -19.66
C MET A 32 22.56 -30.48 -19.04
N GLY A 33 22.44 -29.16 -18.90
CA GLY A 33 21.31 -28.51 -18.24
C GLY A 33 21.33 -28.60 -16.71
N LEU A 34 22.52 -28.85 -16.14
CA LEU A 34 22.77 -29.01 -14.71
C LEU A 34 23.58 -27.82 -14.19
N TYR A 35 22.97 -27.02 -13.33
CA TYR A 35 23.64 -25.95 -12.62
C TYR A 35 24.39 -26.49 -11.40
N PRO A 36 25.72 -26.40 -11.34
CA PRO A 36 26.48 -26.98 -10.24
C PRO A 36 26.40 -26.12 -8.97
N ALA A 37 26.18 -26.77 -7.82
CA ALA A 37 26.17 -26.11 -6.52
C ALA A 37 27.56 -25.64 -6.05
N SER A 38 28.62 -26.10 -6.72
CA SER A 38 30.01 -25.76 -6.45
C SER A 38 30.86 -25.90 -7.72
N VAL A 39 31.83 -25.01 -7.91
CA VAL A 39 32.62 -24.95 -9.15
C VAL A 39 33.79 -25.95 -9.18
N VAL A 40 34.48 -26.14 -8.05
CA VAL A 40 35.75 -26.88 -8.02
C VAL A 40 35.56 -28.40 -8.08
N ARG A 41 34.60 -28.94 -7.32
CA ARG A 41 34.28 -30.38 -7.27
C ARG A 41 32.77 -30.56 -7.11
N PRO A 42 31.99 -30.41 -8.20
CA PRO A 42 30.53 -30.53 -8.14
C PRO A 42 30.11 -31.93 -7.71
N SER A 43 29.48 -32.02 -6.54
CA SER A 43 28.81 -33.25 -6.05
C SER A 43 27.29 -33.14 -6.05
N SER A 44 26.77 -31.90 -6.11
CA SER A 44 25.35 -31.57 -6.16
C SER A 44 25.07 -30.61 -7.33
N THR A 45 23.97 -30.80 -8.03
CA THR A 45 23.51 -29.96 -9.14
C THR A 45 22.01 -29.73 -9.08
N PHE A 46 21.56 -28.62 -9.65
CA PHE A 46 20.14 -28.31 -9.85
C PHE A 46 19.85 -28.31 -11.34
N THR A 47 18.75 -28.92 -11.77
CA THR A 47 18.33 -28.78 -13.17
C THR A 47 17.94 -27.33 -13.45
N PHE A 48 18.13 -26.87 -14.69
CA PHE A 48 17.63 -25.54 -15.07
C PHE A 48 16.11 -25.43 -14.87
N ASN A 49 15.39 -26.54 -15.03
CA ASN A 49 13.95 -26.62 -14.82
C ASN A 49 13.55 -26.26 -13.39
N VAL A 50 14.19 -26.84 -12.36
CA VAL A 50 13.84 -26.52 -10.96
C VAL A 50 14.21 -25.09 -10.58
N LEU A 51 15.30 -24.55 -11.13
CA LEU A 51 15.68 -23.15 -10.86
C LEU A 51 14.72 -22.16 -11.55
N ASP A 52 14.31 -22.43 -12.79
CA ASP A 52 13.30 -21.65 -13.49
C ASP A 52 11.93 -21.77 -12.82
N ASP A 53 11.59 -22.95 -12.31
CA ASP A 53 10.33 -23.19 -11.63
C ASP A 53 10.25 -22.49 -10.28
N PHE A 54 11.31 -22.56 -9.47
CA PHE A 54 11.40 -21.77 -8.25
C PHE A 54 11.31 -20.27 -8.55
N THR A 55 11.97 -19.80 -9.61
CA THR A 55 11.92 -18.39 -10.02
C THR A 55 10.49 -17.95 -10.33
N ARG A 56 9.71 -18.78 -11.06
CA ARG A 56 8.29 -18.52 -11.32
C ARG A 56 7.45 -18.52 -10.05
N HIS A 57 7.62 -19.51 -9.16
CA HIS A 57 6.88 -19.55 -7.90
C HIS A 57 7.18 -18.35 -7.00
N ASN A 58 8.43 -17.91 -6.97
CA ASN A 58 8.85 -16.74 -6.22
C ASN A 58 8.27 -15.45 -6.81
N LEU A 59 8.22 -15.31 -8.14
CA LEU A 59 7.65 -14.14 -8.80
C LEU A 59 6.13 -14.08 -8.75
N GLU A 60 5.43 -15.19 -8.98
CA GLU A 60 3.96 -15.21 -9.09
C GLU A 60 3.30 -15.41 -7.73
N TYR A 61 3.67 -16.47 -7.01
CA TYR A 61 3.06 -16.84 -5.73
C TYR A 61 3.76 -16.25 -4.51
N LYS A 62 4.89 -15.55 -4.70
CA LYS A 62 5.72 -14.99 -3.62
C LYS A 62 6.25 -16.05 -2.65
N THR A 63 6.25 -17.31 -3.07
CA THR A 63 6.70 -18.44 -2.26
C THR A 63 8.15 -18.25 -1.87
N ASN A 64 8.44 -18.42 -0.58
CA ASN A 64 9.81 -18.36 -0.10
C ASN A 64 10.55 -19.68 -0.41
N ALA A 65 11.88 -19.65 -0.41
CA ALA A 65 12.69 -20.81 -0.75
C ALA A 65 12.44 -22.02 0.17
N HIS A 66 12.08 -21.77 1.44
CA HIS A 66 11.86 -22.84 2.41
C HIS A 66 10.58 -23.62 2.08
N GLU A 67 9.45 -22.93 1.88
CA GLU A 67 8.18 -23.55 1.47
C GLU A 67 8.29 -24.31 0.14
N TYR A 68 8.98 -23.71 -0.84
CA TYR A 68 9.23 -24.36 -2.12
C TYR A 68 10.06 -25.64 -1.94
N TYR A 69 11.13 -25.58 -1.15
CA TYR A 69 11.99 -26.74 -0.91
C TYR A 69 11.28 -27.82 -0.08
N GLU A 70 10.49 -27.46 0.93
CA GLU A 70 9.68 -28.40 1.71
C GLU A 70 8.65 -29.15 0.84
N THR A 71 8.12 -28.49 -0.19
CA THR A 71 7.23 -29.14 -1.18
C THR A 71 7.98 -30.26 -1.92
N MET A 72 9.21 -30.02 -2.37
CA MET A 72 10.06 -31.06 -2.97
C MET A 72 10.47 -32.15 -1.97
N ARG A 73 10.68 -31.79 -0.70
CA ARG A 73 11.05 -32.75 0.35
C ARG A 73 9.95 -33.75 0.70
N ARG A 74 8.68 -33.40 0.45
CA ARG A 74 7.56 -34.35 0.59
C ARG A 74 7.67 -35.51 -0.39
N ALA A 75 8.29 -35.31 -1.55
CA ALA A 75 8.54 -36.36 -2.52
C ALA A 75 9.84 -37.14 -2.23
N THR A 76 10.90 -36.49 -1.75
CA THR A 76 12.25 -37.06 -1.62
C THR A 76 13.02 -36.52 -0.42
N ARG A 77 13.87 -37.33 0.23
CA ARG A 77 14.43 -37.03 1.56
C ARG A 77 15.71 -36.16 1.66
N PRO A 78 16.68 -36.15 0.73
CA PRO A 78 17.93 -35.41 0.93
C PRO A 78 17.74 -33.88 1.03
N ASP A 79 18.47 -33.26 1.95
CA ASP A 79 18.42 -31.80 2.13
C ASP A 79 19.58 -31.10 1.40
N ARG A 80 19.21 -30.16 0.53
CA ARG A 80 20.05 -29.28 -0.29
C ARG A 80 19.50 -27.86 -0.31
N TYR A 81 18.77 -27.48 0.74
CA TYR A 81 18.14 -26.16 0.86
C TYR A 81 19.16 -25.00 0.79
N GLN A 82 20.30 -25.15 1.47
CA GLN A 82 21.35 -24.11 1.47
C GLN A 82 21.96 -23.90 0.08
N GLU A 83 22.12 -24.99 -0.67
CA GLU A 83 22.56 -24.94 -2.06
C GLU A 83 21.49 -24.33 -2.96
N LEU A 84 20.19 -24.59 -2.73
CA LEU A 84 19.11 -23.93 -3.47
C LEU A 84 19.16 -22.41 -3.29
N LEU A 85 19.35 -21.91 -2.07
CA LEU A 85 19.44 -20.46 -1.81
C LEU A 85 20.53 -19.81 -2.66
N ARG A 86 21.72 -20.42 -2.73
CA ARG A 86 22.85 -19.92 -3.50
C ARG A 86 22.64 -20.06 -5.01
N CYS A 87 22.26 -21.24 -5.47
CA CYS A 87 22.07 -21.53 -6.90
C CYS A 87 20.93 -20.67 -7.49
N SER A 88 19.82 -20.53 -6.76
CA SER A 88 18.71 -19.67 -7.21
C SER A 88 19.10 -18.18 -7.25
N TRP A 89 19.92 -17.73 -6.30
CA TRP A 89 20.44 -16.37 -6.31
C TRP A 89 21.32 -16.13 -7.55
N GLN A 90 22.31 -16.99 -7.80
CA GLN A 90 23.18 -16.91 -8.98
C GLN A 90 22.40 -17.06 -10.29
N TRP A 91 21.40 -17.95 -10.31
CA TRP A 91 20.56 -18.18 -11.48
C TRP A 91 19.75 -16.95 -11.86
N ARG A 92 19.13 -16.27 -10.89
CA ARG A 92 18.40 -15.01 -11.14
C ARG A 92 19.32 -13.94 -11.71
N HIS A 93 20.54 -13.79 -11.17
CA HIS A 93 21.53 -12.88 -11.71
C HIS A 93 21.91 -13.21 -13.17
N LEU A 94 22.18 -14.48 -13.48
CA LEU A 94 22.46 -14.93 -14.85
C LEU A 94 21.30 -14.66 -15.82
N LYS A 95 20.05 -14.86 -15.37
CA LYS A 95 18.86 -14.51 -16.16
C LYS A 95 18.78 -13.02 -16.42
N MET A 96 19.00 -12.17 -15.42
CA MET A 96 19.03 -10.72 -15.58
C MET A 96 20.11 -10.28 -16.58
N MET A 97 21.33 -10.80 -16.48
CA MET A 97 22.39 -10.52 -17.45
C MET A 97 22.01 -10.95 -18.86
N LYS A 98 21.43 -12.15 -19.02
CA LYS A 98 20.97 -12.66 -20.31
C LYS A 98 19.87 -11.79 -20.91
N TRP A 99 18.87 -11.40 -20.13
CA TRP A 99 17.75 -10.57 -20.59
C TRP A 99 18.17 -9.17 -20.99
N ASN A 100 19.22 -8.62 -20.37
CA ASN A 100 19.80 -7.33 -20.73
C ASN A 100 20.93 -7.42 -21.77
N GLY A 101 21.14 -8.60 -22.39
CA GLY A 101 22.04 -8.75 -23.54
C GLY A 101 23.53 -8.87 -23.25
N PHE A 102 23.95 -9.00 -21.98
CA PHE A 102 25.36 -9.12 -21.59
C PHE A 102 26.07 -10.36 -22.14
N GLY A 103 25.32 -11.35 -22.63
CA GLY A 103 25.88 -12.56 -23.24
C GLY A 103 26.32 -12.44 -24.71
N TYR A 104 26.02 -11.32 -25.39
CA TYR A 104 26.30 -11.15 -26.83
C TYR A 104 27.56 -10.33 -27.15
N GLY A 105 28.24 -9.81 -26.12
CA GLY A 105 29.40 -8.93 -26.27
C GLY A 105 30.60 -9.38 -25.43
N PRO A 106 31.68 -8.57 -25.39
CA PRO A 106 32.79 -8.83 -24.49
C PRO A 106 32.31 -8.85 -23.03
N SER A 107 32.88 -9.76 -22.25
CA SER A 107 32.57 -9.84 -20.82
C SER A 107 32.93 -8.52 -20.12
N ARG A 108 31.94 -7.94 -19.44
CA ARG A 108 32.10 -6.77 -18.59
C ARG A 108 31.05 -6.77 -17.49
N GLN A 109 31.29 -5.98 -16.46
CA GLN A 109 30.30 -5.74 -15.42
C GLN A 109 29.25 -4.73 -15.92
N PRO A 110 27.97 -4.90 -15.53
CA PRO A 110 26.94 -3.89 -15.76
C PRO A 110 27.24 -2.58 -15.05
N GLU A 111 26.93 -1.47 -15.70
CA GLU A 111 26.98 -0.14 -15.10
C GLU A 111 25.75 0.15 -14.23
N THR A 112 25.74 1.28 -13.53
CA THR A 112 24.64 1.66 -12.64
C THR A 112 23.30 1.74 -13.38
N GLY A 113 22.33 0.94 -12.94
CA GLY A 113 20.99 0.89 -13.53
C GLY A 113 20.91 0.21 -14.90
N GLU A 114 21.99 -0.34 -15.44
CA GLU A 114 22.02 -0.91 -16.79
C GLU A 114 21.22 -2.22 -16.92
N MET A 115 20.98 -2.93 -15.80
CA MET A 115 20.14 -4.14 -15.77
C MET A 115 18.67 -3.86 -15.45
N ALA A 116 18.26 -2.59 -15.35
CA ALA A 116 16.89 -2.20 -15.06
C ALA A 116 16.14 -1.71 -16.31
N LEU A 117 14.91 -2.19 -16.48
CA LEU A 117 14.01 -1.66 -17.51
C LEU A 117 13.34 -0.38 -17.00
N PHE A 118 13.35 0.67 -17.82
CA PHE A 118 12.56 1.88 -17.57
C PHE A 118 11.19 1.84 -18.29
N CYS A 119 10.35 2.85 -18.05
CA CYS A 119 9.02 2.94 -18.62
C CYS A 119 9.05 3.07 -20.15
N PRO A 120 8.50 2.11 -20.92
CA PRO A 120 8.59 2.11 -22.39
C PRO A 120 7.75 3.21 -23.04
N ALA A 121 6.74 3.73 -22.34
CA ALA A 121 5.92 4.86 -22.81
C ALA A 121 6.46 6.23 -22.37
N CYS A 122 7.50 6.29 -21.54
CA CYS A 122 8.17 7.56 -21.25
C CYS A 122 9.19 7.89 -22.34
N PRO A 123 9.39 9.18 -22.67
CA PRO A 123 10.45 9.69 -23.52
C PRO A 123 11.82 9.14 -23.12
N GLN A 124 12.49 8.47 -24.06
CA GLN A 124 13.82 7.90 -23.89
C GLN A 124 14.62 8.17 -25.16
N LYS A 125 15.66 9.00 -25.01
CA LYS A 125 16.58 9.33 -26.10
C LYS A 125 17.20 8.03 -26.63
N ASP A 126 17.33 7.94 -27.95
CA ASP A 126 17.94 6.81 -28.66
C ASP A 126 17.16 5.48 -28.53
N VAL A 127 15.96 5.50 -27.92
CA VAL A 127 15.07 4.32 -27.76
C VAL A 127 13.74 4.52 -28.45
N ASN A 128 12.98 5.56 -28.10
CA ASN A 128 11.60 5.75 -28.58
C ASN A 128 11.26 7.19 -29.00
N LEU A 129 12.26 8.06 -29.12
CA LEU A 129 12.09 9.42 -29.65
C LEU A 129 12.41 9.47 -31.14
N MET A 130 11.51 10.06 -31.93
CA MET A 130 11.68 10.25 -33.37
C MET A 130 12.61 11.42 -33.67
N GLU A 131 13.15 11.48 -34.89
CA GLU A 131 13.90 12.66 -35.36
C GLU A 131 13.07 13.95 -35.24
N GLY A 132 13.72 15.07 -34.92
CA GLY A 132 13.05 16.37 -34.72
C GLY A 132 12.41 16.58 -33.34
N TRP A 133 12.54 15.62 -32.42
CA TRP A 133 11.98 15.75 -31.06
C TRP A 133 12.53 16.96 -30.30
N MET A 134 13.76 17.41 -30.59
CA MET A 134 14.38 18.55 -29.92
C MET A 134 13.67 19.86 -30.25
N GLU A 135 13.27 20.04 -31.50
CA GLU A 135 12.46 21.18 -31.96
C GLU A 135 11.12 21.19 -31.22
N GLU A 136 10.41 20.05 -31.23
CA GLU A 136 9.11 19.94 -30.58
C GLU A 136 9.20 20.11 -29.06
N ALA A 137 10.28 19.60 -28.43
CA ALA A 137 10.52 19.80 -27.00
C ALA A 137 10.81 21.25 -26.62
N ARG A 138 11.26 22.10 -27.56
CA ARG A 138 11.37 23.56 -27.30
C ARG A 138 10.00 24.21 -27.21
N ASP A 139 9.05 23.79 -28.05
CA ASP A 139 7.71 24.37 -28.11
C ASP A 139 6.76 23.74 -27.06
N MET A 140 6.90 22.42 -26.83
CA MET A 140 6.07 21.61 -25.94
C MET A 140 6.92 20.73 -25.01
N PRO A 141 7.70 21.33 -24.10
CA PRO A 141 8.61 20.58 -23.22
C PRO A 141 7.89 19.55 -22.33
N TRP A 142 6.64 19.79 -21.98
CA TRP A 142 5.82 18.93 -21.13
C TRP A 142 5.56 17.53 -21.73
N LEU A 143 5.59 17.39 -23.06
CA LEU A 143 5.42 16.12 -23.75
C LEU A 143 6.61 15.19 -23.45
N TYR A 144 7.81 15.79 -23.45
CA TYR A 144 9.09 15.12 -23.27
C TYR A 144 9.57 15.09 -21.81
N ALA A 145 8.95 15.88 -20.94
CA ALA A 145 9.32 16.00 -19.54
C ALA A 145 9.23 14.65 -18.81
N CYS A 146 10.26 14.37 -18.02
CA CYS A 146 10.21 13.27 -17.07
C CYS A 146 9.26 13.63 -15.92
N GLN A 147 8.40 12.69 -15.54
CA GLN A 147 7.48 12.84 -14.40
C GLN A 147 7.81 11.77 -13.37
N LEU A 148 8.32 12.21 -12.23
CA LEU A 148 8.84 11.37 -11.16
C LEU A 148 7.94 11.47 -9.94
N ASN A 149 7.70 10.34 -9.30
CA ASN A 149 7.09 10.25 -8.00
C ASN A 149 8.09 9.64 -7.02
N LEU A 150 8.32 10.33 -5.91
CA LEU A 150 9.26 9.94 -4.86
C LEU A 150 8.48 9.51 -3.63
N ASP A 151 8.81 8.33 -3.11
CA ASP A 151 8.15 7.84 -1.90
C ASP A 151 9.00 6.80 -1.12
N GLY A 152 8.68 6.64 0.17
CA GLY A 152 9.33 5.75 1.11
C GLY A 152 8.44 4.58 1.54
N ASN A 153 8.93 3.35 1.39
CA ASN A 153 8.29 2.14 1.86
C ASN A 153 8.96 1.59 3.14
N PHE A 154 8.27 1.72 4.26
CA PHE A 154 8.73 1.26 5.58
C PHE A 154 8.40 -0.20 5.90
N LYS A 155 7.66 -0.92 5.05
CA LYS A 155 7.42 -2.37 5.24
C LYS A 155 8.61 -3.22 4.81
N ALA A 156 9.47 -2.69 3.92
CA ALA A 156 10.66 -3.36 3.40
C ALA A 156 11.84 -3.30 4.39
N GLU A 157 11.64 -3.74 5.64
CA GLU A 157 12.66 -3.71 6.69
C GLU A 157 13.67 -4.87 6.56
N GLN A 158 14.79 -4.77 7.26
CA GLN A 158 15.80 -5.83 7.34
C GLN A 158 16.43 -5.88 8.73
N THR A 159 16.57 -7.09 9.26
CA THR A 159 17.28 -7.35 10.53
C THR A 159 18.79 -7.24 10.38
N ARG A 160 19.47 -6.89 11.48
CA ARG A 160 20.94 -6.94 11.55
C ARG A 160 21.43 -8.37 11.46
N ARG A 161 22.36 -8.60 10.53
CA ARG A 161 23.07 -9.87 10.38
C ARG A 161 24.17 -9.98 11.45
N LYS A 162 24.48 -11.23 11.82
CA LYS A 162 25.57 -11.53 12.75
C LYS A 162 26.96 -11.25 12.15
N TYR A 163 27.12 -11.54 10.86
CA TYR A 163 28.35 -11.38 10.08
C TYR A 163 28.03 -10.60 8.80
N PRO A 164 27.92 -9.26 8.87
CA PRO A 164 27.65 -8.44 7.68
C PRO A 164 28.80 -8.43 6.65
N GLU A 165 30.03 -8.72 7.08
CA GLU A 165 31.23 -8.79 6.24
C GLU A 165 31.23 -9.94 5.22
N ASP A 166 30.46 -11.01 5.49
CA ASP A 166 30.35 -12.17 4.61
C ASP A 166 29.35 -11.94 3.45
N ASP A 167 28.58 -10.85 3.50
CA ASP A 167 27.55 -10.54 2.53
C ASP A 167 28.12 -9.73 1.36
N THR A 168 28.53 -10.43 0.31
CA THR A 168 29.06 -9.83 -0.91
C THR A 168 28.00 -9.83 -2.01
N PRO A 169 27.53 -8.67 -2.51
CA PRO A 169 26.60 -8.60 -3.64
C PRO A 169 27.24 -9.13 -4.93
N ILE A 170 26.45 -9.75 -5.80
CA ILE A 170 26.86 -10.22 -7.12
C ILE A 170 26.82 -9.06 -8.13
N ALA A 171 25.82 -8.18 -8.03
CA ALA A 171 25.55 -7.15 -9.04
C ALA A 171 25.17 -5.80 -8.42
N GLU A 172 26.02 -5.28 -7.54
CA GLU A 172 25.75 -4.08 -6.76
C GLU A 172 25.43 -2.85 -7.65
N GLY A 173 24.27 -2.21 -7.41
CA GLY A 173 23.92 -0.95 -8.05
C GLY A 173 23.50 -1.04 -9.53
N SER A 174 23.51 -2.22 -10.12
CA SER A 174 23.23 -2.44 -11.55
C SER A 174 21.73 -2.46 -11.89
N GLY A 175 20.86 -2.66 -10.90
CA GLY A 175 19.41 -2.72 -11.06
C GLY A 175 18.69 -1.42 -10.68
N TYR A 176 17.61 -1.54 -9.90
CA TYR A 176 16.85 -0.41 -9.38
C TYR A 176 17.47 0.12 -8.09
N LEU A 177 17.97 -0.76 -7.21
CA LEU A 177 18.72 -0.36 -6.03
C LEU A 177 20.07 0.22 -6.44
N CYS A 178 20.42 1.36 -5.85
CA CYS A 178 21.71 2.00 -6.07
C CYS A 178 22.85 1.26 -5.37
N SER A 179 24.09 1.51 -5.78
CA SER A 179 25.26 1.00 -5.05
C SER A 179 25.23 1.49 -3.60
N GLU A 180 25.39 0.54 -2.68
CA GLU A 180 25.44 0.81 -1.26
C GLU A 180 26.73 1.57 -0.91
N ALA A 181 27.85 1.25 -1.58
CA ALA A 181 29.11 1.96 -1.41
C ALA A 181 28.99 3.46 -1.76
N SER A 182 28.57 3.80 -2.98
CA SER A 182 28.39 5.19 -3.42
C SER A 182 27.37 5.94 -2.56
N TYR A 183 26.30 5.25 -2.15
CA TYR A 183 25.26 5.86 -1.33
C TYR A 183 25.73 6.13 0.10
N LYS A 184 26.48 5.20 0.72
CA LYS A 184 27.09 5.42 2.04
C LYS A 184 28.11 6.55 2.02
N GLU A 185 28.92 6.66 0.97
CA GLU A 185 29.84 7.78 0.79
C GLU A 185 29.09 9.11 0.76
N TYR A 186 28.04 9.19 -0.07
CA TYR A 186 27.18 10.38 -0.12
C TYR A 186 26.57 10.69 1.26
N LEU A 187 26.02 9.70 1.97
CA LEU A 187 25.42 9.90 3.28
C LEU A 187 26.43 10.35 4.35
N GLY A 188 27.68 9.91 4.26
CA GLY A 188 28.75 10.34 5.16
C GLY A 188 29.14 11.82 5.00
N LEU A 189 28.93 12.37 3.79
CA LEU A 189 29.26 13.76 3.45
C LEU A 189 28.03 14.68 3.52
N ALA A 190 26.84 14.14 3.28
CA ALA A 190 25.59 14.88 3.28
C ALA A 190 25.22 15.32 4.71
N LYS A 191 25.21 16.63 4.95
CA LYS A 191 24.67 17.19 6.19
C LYS A 191 23.15 17.16 6.14
N ASP A 192 22.54 16.32 6.97
CA ASP A 192 21.11 16.39 7.22
C ASP A 192 20.81 17.63 8.08
N THR A 193 19.82 18.42 7.66
CA THR A 193 19.38 19.60 8.41
C THR A 193 17.90 19.40 8.71
N PRO A 194 17.56 18.86 9.89
CA PRO A 194 16.18 18.58 10.25
C PRO A 194 15.35 19.86 10.15
N GLN A 195 14.30 19.83 9.34
CA GLN A 195 13.35 20.94 9.25
C GLN A 195 12.15 20.62 10.11
N LYS A 196 11.64 21.61 10.85
CA LYS A 196 10.37 21.45 11.56
C LYS A 196 9.27 21.20 10.52
N ALA A 197 8.53 20.11 10.70
CA ALA A 197 7.35 19.86 9.90
C ALA A 197 6.34 20.99 10.12
N THR A 198 6.09 21.78 9.08
CA THR A 198 5.08 22.86 9.08
C THR A 198 3.76 22.41 8.46
N CYS A 199 3.70 21.24 7.82
CA CYS A 199 2.49 20.73 7.19
C CYS A 199 1.49 20.16 8.23
N HIS A 200 0.22 20.48 8.06
CA HIS A 200 -0.82 20.42 9.09
C HIS A 200 -1.26 19.01 9.54
N ASN A 201 -0.71 17.91 9.00
CA ASN A 201 -1.03 16.54 9.45
C ASN A 201 0.11 15.50 9.37
N HIS A 202 1.32 15.87 8.93
CA HIS A 202 2.44 14.91 8.82
C HIS A 202 3.19 14.71 10.15
N LYS A 203 2.47 14.42 11.24
CA LYS A 203 3.09 13.97 12.50
C LYS A 203 3.83 12.64 12.34
N ALA A 204 3.50 11.85 11.31
CA ALA A 204 4.14 10.57 11.01
C ALA A 204 5.67 10.69 10.77
N GLN A 205 6.12 11.77 10.13
CA GLN A 205 7.55 11.97 9.84
C GLN A 205 8.38 12.28 11.10
N SER A 206 7.73 12.71 12.19
CA SER A 206 8.40 13.04 13.45
C SER A 206 8.64 11.84 14.38
N GLN A 207 7.86 10.75 14.24
CA GLN A 207 8.00 9.54 15.06
C GLN A 207 8.87 8.45 14.40
N ALA A 208 9.02 8.47 13.07
CA ALA A 208 9.80 7.49 12.31
C ALA A 208 11.34 7.64 12.40
N ASN A 209 11.84 8.66 13.10
CA ASN A 209 13.28 8.99 13.17
C ASN A 209 14.04 8.27 14.31
N SER A 210 13.42 7.28 14.96
CA SER A 210 14.11 6.50 15.99
C SER A 210 14.80 5.29 15.35
N ALA A 211 16.13 5.23 15.43
CA ALA A 211 16.88 4.06 14.99
C ALA A 211 16.45 2.82 15.80
N THR A 212 15.80 1.88 15.15
CA THR A 212 15.39 0.62 15.77
C THR A 212 16.62 -0.30 15.92
N LYS A 213 17.04 -0.57 17.16
CA LYS A 213 18.32 -1.27 17.44
C LYS A 213 18.50 -2.62 16.72
N HIS A 214 17.41 -3.34 16.43
CA HIS A 214 17.48 -4.66 15.80
C HIS A 214 17.48 -4.63 14.26
N LEU A 215 17.16 -3.47 13.65
CA LEU A 215 17.11 -3.33 12.19
C LEU A 215 18.42 -2.77 11.63
N ALA A 216 18.85 -3.32 10.50
CA ALA A 216 19.89 -2.78 9.64
C ALA A 216 19.32 -1.77 8.65
N VAL A 217 18.10 -2.03 8.18
CA VAL A 217 17.37 -1.20 7.21
C VAL A 217 15.94 -1.02 7.73
N THR A 218 15.47 0.23 7.83
CA THR A 218 14.12 0.56 8.34
C THR A 218 13.08 0.71 7.22
N GLY A 219 13.44 0.40 5.99
CA GLY A 219 12.63 0.60 4.79
C GLY A 219 13.49 0.95 3.58
N ILE A 220 12.83 1.27 2.47
CA ILE A 220 13.48 1.73 1.24
C ILE A 220 12.82 3.02 0.75
N VAL A 221 13.53 3.81 -0.03
CA VAL A 221 12.96 4.91 -0.82
C VAL A 221 13.18 4.64 -2.29
N ALA A 222 12.27 5.09 -3.16
CA ALA A 222 12.49 5.03 -4.59
C ALA A 222 11.84 6.17 -5.37
N ALA A 223 12.30 6.32 -6.61
CA ALA A 223 11.62 7.08 -7.65
C ALA A 223 10.90 6.14 -8.62
N ALA A 224 9.71 6.52 -9.05
CA ALA A 224 8.97 5.86 -10.11
C ALA A 224 8.40 6.86 -11.12
N CYS A 225 8.14 6.38 -12.33
CA CYS A 225 7.38 7.11 -13.34
C CYS A 225 5.96 7.40 -12.82
N ALA A 226 5.63 8.68 -12.68
CA ALA A 226 4.31 9.13 -12.23
C ALA A 226 3.18 8.88 -13.23
N ARG A 227 3.48 8.66 -14.52
CA ARG A 227 2.45 8.44 -15.57
C ARG A 227 1.98 6.99 -15.66
N HIS A 228 2.92 6.06 -15.54
CA HIS A 228 2.71 4.66 -15.89
C HIS A 228 3.10 3.69 -14.78
N GLY A 229 3.68 4.17 -13.68
CA GLY A 229 4.04 3.34 -12.53
C GLY A 229 5.17 2.36 -12.82
N CYS A 230 6.30 2.83 -13.31
CA CYS A 230 7.48 1.99 -13.49
C CYS A 230 8.59 2.50 -12.57
N PHE A 231 9.26 1.61 -11.84
CA PHE A 231 10.44 2.01 -11.05
C PHE A 231 11.51 2.62 -11.95
N CYS A 232 12.21 3.65 -11.46
CA CYS A 232 13.33 4.26 -12.18
C CYS A 232 14.63 3.46 -11.92
N PRO A 233 15.43 3.17 -12.97
CA PRO A 233 16.76 2.56 -12.82
C PRO A 233 17.64 3.27 -11.79
N GLY A 234 18.41 2.51 -11.00
CA GLY A 234 19.38 3.02 -10.02
C GLY A 234 18.82 3.98 -8.96
N SER A 235 17.50 4.06 -8.83
CA SER A 235 16.77 5.07 -8.06
C SER A 235 15.96 4.46 -6.92
N CYS A 236 16.51 3.44 -6.26
CA CYS A 236 16.02 2.91 -4.99
C CYS A 236 17.18 2.77 -3.99
N ALA A 237 16.93 3.01 -2.70
CA ALA A 237 17.96 2.91 -1.68
C ALA A 237 17.40 2.52 -0.31
N ASN A 238 18.24 1.88 0.49
CA ASN A 238 17.92 1.51 1.87
C ASN A 238 17.85 2.75 2.79
N LEU A 239 16.87 2.76 3.69
CA LEU A 239 16.77 3.75 4.76
C LEU A 239 17.55 3.29 5.99
N GLN A 240 18.41 4.16 6.54
CA GLN A 240 19.14 3.88 7.78
C GLN A 240 18.24 4.08 9.01
N PHE A 241 17.43 5.14 8.99
CA PHE A 241 16.43 5.48 9.99
C PHE A 241 15.56 6.60 9.42
N GLY A 242 14.25 6.41 9.45
CA GLY A 242 13.28 7.38 8.93
C GLY A 242 13.50 7.75 7.46
N GLU A 243 12.56 8.50 6.91
CA GLU A 243 12.70 9.08 5.59
C GLU A 243 13.29 10.49 5.69
N ARG A 244 14.61 10.57 5.54
CA ARG A 244 15.35 11.83 5.57
C ARG A 244 15.43 12.43 4.17
N GLN A 245 15.39 13.75 4.08
CA GLN A 245 15.48 14.48 2.81
C GLN A 245 16.79 14.22 2.06
N VAL A 246 17.88 13.87 2.78
CA VAL A 246 19.15 13.48 2.16
C VAL A 246 19.01 12.23 1.29
N ASN A 247 18.18 11.26 1.70
CA ASN A 247 17.90 10.04 0.95
C ASN A 247 17.18 10.40 -0.36
N MET A 248 16.14 11.25 -0.26
CA MET A 248 15.36 11.70 -1.41
C MET A 248 16.18 12.51 -2.42
N ASN A 249 17.17 13.30 -1.98
CA ASN A 249 18.05 14.00 -2.92
C ASN A 249 18.85 13.01 -3.78
N TYR A 250 19.40 11.95 -3.16
CA TYR A 250 20.20 10.96 -3.88
C TYR A 250 19.35 10.18 -4.88
N ILE A 251 18.17 9.73 -4.45
CA ILE A 251 17.22 9.03 -5.32
C ILE A 251 16.76 9.89 -6.49
N LEU A 252 16.41 11.15 -6.22
CA LEU A 252 16.03 12.10 -7.27
C LEU A 252 17.18 12.36 -8.24
N ALA A 253 18.42 12.49 -7.74
CA ALA A 253 19.59 12.67 -8.58
C ALA A 253 19.79 11.50 -9.54
N GLN A 254 19.72 10.27 -9.02
CA GLN A 254 19.85 9.05 -9.80
C GLN A 254 18.74 8.94 -10.86
N ALA A 255 17.50 9.22 -10.49
CA ALA A 255 16.36 9.17 -11.39
C ALA A 255 16.50 10.19 -12.53
N LEU A 256 16.90 11.41 -12.22
CA LEU A 256 17.15 12.43 -13.24
C LEU A 256 18.34 12.05 -14.13
N ARG A 257 19.43 11.54 -13.55
CA ARG A 257 20.62 11.13 -14.31
C ARG A 257 20.32 10.01 -15.31
N LEU A 258 19.51 9.04 -14.91
CA LEU A 258 19.26 7.82 -15.69
C LEU A 258 18.01 7.87 -16.57
N THR A 259 17.05 8.77 -16.29
CA THR A 259 15.76 8.79 -17.02
C THR A 259 15.38 10.13 -17.66
N LYS A 260 16.07 11.23 -17.34
CA LYS A 260 15.76 12.54 -17.92
C LYS A 260 16.32 12.61 -19.35
N VAL A 261 15.48 13.08 -20.28
CA VAL A 261 15.94 13.42 -21.63
C VAL A 261 16.82 14.67 -21.56
N PRO A 262 18.09 14.62 -22.03
CA PRO A 262 18.98 15.78 -21.99
C PRO A 262 18.39 16.99 -22.72
N GLY A 263 18.49 18.18 -22.11
CA GLY A 263 17.99 19.43 -22.70
C GLY A 263 16.50 19.71 -22.50
N VAL A 264 15.73 18.77 -21.94
CA VAL A 264 14.29 18.96 -21.66
C VAL A 264 14.08 19.43 -20.23
N CYS A 265 13.44 20.59 -20.08
CA CYS A 265 13.03 21.18 -18.80
C CYS A 265 11.65 21.86 -18.95
N PRO A 266 10.84 21.93 -17.87
CA PRO A 266 11.11 21.42 -16.52
C PRO A 266 10.82 19.91 -16.36
N SER A 267 11.42 19.28 -15.35
CA SER A 267 11.02 17.93 -14.89
C SER A 267 9.91 18.04 -13.85
N ILE A 268 8.92 17.14 -13.87
CA ILE A 268 7.84 17.15 -12.88
C ILE A 268 8.23 16.20 -11.74
N VAL A 269 8.26 16.69 -10.50
CA VAL A 269 8.56 15.88 -9.32
C VAL A 269 7.40 15.96 -8.35
N LEU A 270 6.89 14.78 -8.02
CA LEU A 270 5.83 14.55 -7.06
C LEU A 270 6.40 13.97 -5.79
N TYR A 271 5.99 14.55 -4.68
CA TYR A 271 6.39 14.12 -3.35
C TYR A 271 5.41 14.66 -2.31
N ASP A 272 5.09 13.88 -1.28
CA ASP A 272 4.12 14.26 -0.24
C ASP A 272 4.47 15.58 0.45
N ILE A 273 5.75 15.75 0.78
CA ILE A 273 6.25 16.98 1.41
C ILE A 273 6.97 17.88 0.41
N ILE A 274 6.58 17.88 -0.87
CA ILE A 274 7.24 18.69 -1.92
C ILE A 274 7.26 20.19 -1.58
N CYS A 275 6.27 20.69 -0.83
CA CYS A 275 6.22 22.09 -0.41
C CYS A 275 7.36 22.46 0.54
N GLN A 276 7.80 21.54 1.39
CA GLN A 276 8.96 21.72 2.28
C GLN A 276 10.26 21.36 1.56
N TYR A 277 10.27 20.18 0.92
CA TYR A 277 11.44 19.66 0.22
C TYR A 277 11.88 20.59 -0.91
N GLY A 278 10.94 21.08 -1.71
CA GLY A 278 11.18 21.87 -2.91
C GLY A 278 11.76 23.26 -2.66
N VAL A 279 11.62 23.85 -1.47
CA VAL A 279 12.21 25.17 -1.13
C VAL A 279 13.74 25.10 -1.15
N TYR A 280 14.31 23.97 -0.71
CA TYR A 280 15.75 23.83 -0.49
C TYR A 280 16.43 22.84 -1.44
N VAL A 281 15.69 22.19 -2.34
CA VAL A 281 16.23 21.13 -3.20
C VAL A 281 17.43 21.62 -4.02
N GLU A 282 17.31 22.75 -4.73
CA GLU A 282 18.41 23.31 -5.52
C GLU A 282 19.65 23.61 -4.66
N ARG A 283 19.44 24.18 -3.47
CA ARG A 283 20.52 24.45 -2.52
C ARG A 283 21.17 23.16 -2.03
N ARG A 284 20.40 22.08 -1.79
CA ARG A 284 20.95 20.79 -1.34
C ARG A 284 21.80 20.15 -2.43
N PHE A 285 21.32 20.16 -3.68
CA PHE A 285 22.08 19.64 -4.81
C PHE A 285 23.36 20.45 -5.09
N GLY A 286 23.33 21.77 -4.91
CA GLY A 286 24.51 22.63 -5.03
C GLY A 286 25.61 22.39 -3.97
N LYS A 287 25.33 21.68 -2.87
CA LYS A 287 26.35 21.37 -1.84
C LYS A 287 27.24 20.18 -2.19
N LEU A 288 26.71 19.21 -2.93
CA LEU A 288 27.43 17.97 -3.29
C LEU A 288 27.27 17.66 -4.80
N PRO A 289 27.58 18.60 -5.71
CA PRO A 289 27.33 18.42 -7.14
C PRO A 289 28.14 17.27 -7.74
N GLN A 290 29.35 17.01 -7.22
CA GLN A 290 30.24 15.96 -7.73
C GLN A 290 29.72 14.54 -7.45
N LEU A 291 28.93 14.35 -6.39
CA LEU A 291 28.38 13.05 -6.01
C LEU A 291 26.99 12.81 -6.58
N LEU A 292 26.26 13.87 -6.94
CA LEU A 292 24.91 13.79 -7.48
C LEU A 292 24.88 13.89 -9.02
N ASP A 293 26.00 14.20 -9.67
CA ASP A 293 26.23 14.19 -11.13
C ASP A 293 25.00 14.59 -11.97
N ILE A 294 24.46 15.79 -11.73
CA ILE A 294 23.36 16.31 -12.55
C ILE A 294 23.93 16.97 -13.80
N ARG A 295 23.58 16.46 -14.97
CA ARG A 295 24.04 16.97 -16.28
C ARG A 295 23.33 18.25 -16.76
N GLY A 296 22.74 19.05 -15.86
CA GLY A 296 22.03 20.28 -16.23
C GLY A 296 21.28 20.97 -15.09
N ALA A 297 20.56 22.05 -15.44
CA ALA A 297 19.69 22.73 -14.50
C ALA A 297 18.61 21.78 -13.97
N LEU A 298 18.36 21.85 -12.66
CA LEU A 298 17.40 20.97 -11.99
C LEU A 298 15.98 21.23 -12.50
N ASP A 299 15.63 22.51 -12.68
CA ASP A 299 14.33 23.05 -13.14
C ASP A 299 13.16 22.08 -12.95
N ILE A 300 12.62 22.09 -11.73
CA ILE A 300 11.58 21.16 -11.30
C ILE A 300 10.25 21.89 -11.15
N LEU A 301 9.25 21.37 -11.86
CA LEU A 301 7.85 21.64 -11.57
C LEU A 301 7.41 20.74 -10.40
N LYS A 302 7.19 21.37 -9.25
CA LYS A 302 6.85 20.72 -7.98
C LYS A 302 5.35 20.43 -7.92
N GLY A 303 4.97 19.18 -7.68
CA GLY A 303 3.56 18.78 -7.49
C GLY A 303 3.38 17.91 -6.25
N ILE A 304 2.22 18.03 -5.61
CA ILE A 304 1.78 17.09 -4.57
C ILE A 304 1.02 15.98 -5.29
N GLY A 305 1.44 14.73 -5.05
CA GLY A 305 0.90 13.55 -5.71
C GLY A 305 -0.62 13.48 -5.63
N LEU A 306 -1.20 13.62 -4.43
CA LEU A 306 -2.64 13.54 -4.18
C LEU A 306 -3.47 14.68 -4.81
N PHE A 307 -2.87 15.86 -5.01
CA PHE A 307 -3.60 17.07 -5.43
C PHE A 307 -3.49 17.35 -6.93
N HIS A 308 -2.33 17.07 -7.55
CA HIS A 308 -2.03 17.52 -8.91
C HIS A 308 -2.13 16.41 -9.97
N VAL A 309 -2.03 15.15 -9.57
CA VAL A 309 -2.13 13.99 -10.47
C VAL A 309 -2.71 12.79 -9.71
N ASN A 310 -2.85 11.62 -10.33
CA ASN A 310 -3.02 10.38 -9.57
C ASN A 310 -1.66 9.93 -9.00
N GLY A 311 -1.16 10.65 -8.01
CA GLY A 311 0.16 10.44 -7.41
C GLY A 311 0.27 9.21 -6.50
N GLU A 312 -0.76 8.40 -6.38
CA GLU A 312 -0.72 7.13 -5.61
C GLU A 312 -0.16 5.96 -6.43
N ILE A 313 0.26 6.22 -7.67
CA ILE A 313 0.78 5.17 -8.55
C ILE A 313 1.97 4.42 -7.93
N ILE A 314 2.82 5.07 -7.14
CA ILE A 314 3.96 4.40 -6.49
C ILE A 314 3.51 3.44 -5.36
N GLU A 315 2.39 3.73 -4.70
CA GLU A 315 1.79 2.84 -3.69
C GLU A 315 1.35 1.51 -4.29
N THR A 316 0.86 1.52 -5.53
CA THR A 316 0.53 0.29 -6.26
C THR A 316 1.77 -0.59 -6.49
N LEU A 317 2.96 0.03 -6.59
CA LEU A 317 4.22 -0.70 -6.72
C LEU A 317 4.65 -1.28 -5.38
N TRP A 318 4.46 -0.53 -4.30
CA TRP A 318 4.71 -1.01 -2.95
C TRP A 318 3.81 -2.17 -2.57
N ALA A 319 2.53 -2.15 -2.95
CA ALA A 319 1.63 -3.27 -2.69
C ALA A 319 2.20 -4.60 -3.17
N GLY A 320 2.72 -4.65 -4.41
CA GLY A 320 3.34 -5.85 -4.97
C GLY A 320 4.67 -6.22 -4.29
N LEU A 321 5.49 -5.24 -3.92
CA LEU A 321 6.78 -5.47 -3.26
C LEU A 321 6.63 -5.91 -1.80
N ASN A 322 5.60 -5.42 -1.11
CA ASN A 322 5.33 -5.71 0.30
C ASN A 322 5.03 -7.19 0.54
N GLN A 323 4.53 -7.90 -0.46
CA GLN A 323 4.28 -9.34 -0.37
C GLN A 323 5.56 -10.17 -0.16
N ILE A 324 6.74 -9.64 -0.56
CA ILE A 324 8.04 -10.30 -0.34
C ILE A 324 8.87 -9.67 0.76
N ALA A 325 8.35 -8.64 1.44
CA ALA A 325 9.10 -7.94 2.49
C ALA A 325 9.49 -8.90 3.63
N ALA A 326 8.58 -9.78 4.02
CA ALA A 326 8.82 -10.77 5.08
C ALA A 326 9.93 -11.77 4.72
N SER A 327 10.00 -12.24 3.46
CA SER A 327 11.06 -13.16 3.02
C SER A 327 12.42 -12.45 2.93
N CYS A 328 12.41 -11.17 2.58
CA CYS A 328 13.60 -10.31 2.53
C CYS A 328 14.14 -9.88 3.91
N HIS A 329 13.30 -9.92 4.94
CA HIS A 329 13.59 -9.38 6.28
C HIS A 329 14.84 -9.99 6.96
N ALA A 330 15.11 -11.26 6.69
CA ALA A 330 16.25 -12.00 7.27
C ALA A 330 17.41 -12.22 6.28
N MET A 331 17.26 -11.83 5.01
CA MET A 331 18.30 -12.01 3.98
C MET A 331 19.53 -11.14 4.26
N GLY A 332 20.68 -11.50 3.67
CA GLY A 332 21.81 -10.58 3.53
C GLY A 332 21.39 -9.35 2.71
N ASN A 333 22.02 -8.20 2.94
CA ASN A 333 21.72 -6.98 2.18
C ASN A 333 21.96 -7.15 0.67
N GLY A 334 23.03 -7.81 0.25
CA GLY A 334 23.29 -8.10 -1.17
C GLY A 334 22.19 -8.98 -1.78
N HIS A 335 21.90 -10.12 -1.15
CA HIS A 335 20.84 -11.03 -1.62
C HIS A 335 19.44 -10.39 -1.57
N ARG A 336 19.15 -9.57 -0.55
CA ARG A 336 17.92 -8.79 -0.43
C ARG A 336 17.80 -7.79 -1.57
N ALA A 337 18.83 -6.98 -1.80
CA ALA A 337 18.85 -5.96 -2.84
C ALA A 337 18.55 -6.57 -4.21
N GLU A 338 19.22 -7.67 -4.55
CA GLU A 338 19.05 -8.35 -5.82
C GLU A 338 17.69 -9.07 -5.94
N THR A 339 17.13 -9.53 -4.82
CA THR A 339 15.75 -10.04 -4.80
C THR A 339 14.75 -8.92 -5.06
N LEU A 340 14.90 -7.75 -4.42
CA LEU A 340 14.05 -6.59 -4.67
C LEU A 340 14.19 -6.12 -6.13
N ASP A 341 15.41 -6.02 -6.65
CA ASP A 341 15.69 -5.66 -8.04
C ASP A 341 14.99 -6.59 -9.02
N PHE A 342 15.05 -7.90 -8.78
CA PHE A 342 14.42 -8.90 -9.63
C PHE A 342 12.88 -8.75 -9.65
N HIS A 343 12.27 -8.45 -8.50
CA HIS A 343 10.82 -8.20 -8.41
C HIS A 343 10.41 -6.87 -9.05
N MET A 344 11.21 -5.81 -8.88
CA MET A 344 11.00 -4.53 -9.56
C MET A 344 11.15 -4.68 -11.08
N LEU A 345 12.12 -5.47 -11.54
CA LEU A 345 12.33 -5.79 -12.95
C LEU A 345 11.12 -6.51 -13.54
N ASN A 346 10.63 -7.54 -12.86
CA ASN A 346 9.43 -8.26 -13.29
C ASN A 346 8.21 -7.32 -13.34
N SER A 347 8.04 -6.44 -12.34
CA SER A 347 6.95 -5.44 -12.34
C SER A 347 7.02 -4.52 -13.58
N ASN A 348 8.20 -4.02 -13.91
CA ASN A 348 8.37 -3.16 -15.08
C ASN A 348 8.24 -3.95 -16.40
N TRP A 349 8.71 -5.20 -16.45
CA TRP A 349 8.56 -6.10 -17.59
C TRP A 349 7.10 -6.41 -17.91
N GLN A 350 6.29 -6.76 -16.91
CA GLN A 350 4.86 -7.01 -17.09
C GLN A 350 4.13 -5.75 -17.61
N LYS A 351 4.50 -4.59 -17.08
CA LYS A 351 3.98 -3.31 -17.59
C LYS A 351 4.41 -3.04 -19.03
N LEU A 352 5.63 -3.41 -19.39
CA LEU A 352 6.12 -3.26 -20.76
C LEU A 352 5.29 -4.11 -21.73
N LEU A 353 5.00 -5.36 -21.39
CA LEU A 353 4.14 -6.23 -22.20
C LEU A 353 2.71 -5.67 -22.33
N GLY A 354 2.17 -5.09 -21.26
CA GLY A 354 0.81 -4.56 -21.22
C GLY A 354 0.65 -3.09 -21.64
N ILE A 355 1.74 -2.38 -21.97
CA ILE A 355 1.70 -0.90 -22.03
C ILE A 355 0.76 -0.38 -23.12
N VAL A 356 0.73 -1.03 -24.27
CA VAL A 356 -0.10 -0.59 -25.41
C VAL A 356 -1.58 -0.68 -25.06
N ALA A 357 -2.02 -1.82 -24.53
CA ALA A 357 -3.41 -2.02 -24.11
C ALA A 357 -3.79 -1.04 -22.98
N SER A 358 -2.88 -0.83 -22.01
CA SER A 358 -3.08 0.12 -20.90
C SER A 358 -3.26 1.55 -21.40
N VAL A 359 -2.39 2.02 -22.31
CA VAL A 359 -2.45 3.37 -22.87
C VAL A 359 -3.72 3.57 -23.69
N ILE A 360 -4.12 2.61 -24.53
CA ILE A 360 -5.37 2.69 -25.29
C ILE A 360 -6.59 2.77 -24.35
N LYS A 361 -6.64 1.94 -23.30
CA LYS A 361 -7.72 1.97 -22.29
C LYS A 361 -7.77 3.33 -21.60
N LYS A 362 -6.61 3.84 -21.14
CA LYS A 362 -6.49 5.14 -20.48
C LYS A 362 -6.88 6.29 -21.40
N TYR A 363 -6.48 6.27 -22.67
CA TYR A 363 -6.84 7.29 -23.65
C TYR A 363 -8.34 7.33 -23.91
N ARG A 364 -8.99 6.18 -24.14
CA ARG A 364 -10.45 6.11 -24.29
C ARG A 364 -11.19 6.62 -23.06
N ARG A 365 -10.71 6.27 -21.86
CA ARG A 365 -11.24 6.80 -20.60
C ARG A 365 -11.08 8.32 -20.54
N ALA A 366 -9.91 8.84 -20.88
CA ALA A 366 -9.65 10.28 -20.91
C ALA A 366 -10.60 10.99 -21.88
N CYS A 367 -10.77 10.51 -23.12
CA CYS A 367 -11.70 11.11 -24.09
C CYS A 367 -13.15 11.16 -23.58
N LYS A 368 -13.59 10.17 -22.81
CA LYS A 368 -14.91 10.16 -22.17
C LYS A 368 -14.99 11.12 -20.97
N GLN A 369 -13.95 11.19 -20.16
CA GLN A 369 -13.95 11.93 -18.89
C GLN A 369 -13.63 13.41 -19.04
N VAL A 370 -12.88 13.81 -20.07
CA VAL A 370 -12.57 15.22 -20.36
C VAL A 370 -13.84 16.07 -20.53
N PRO A 371 -14.84 15.71 -21.37
CA PRO A 371 -16.05 16.52 -21.50
C PRO A 371 -16.85 16.55 -20.20
N ILE A 372 -16.96 15.44 -19.47
CA ILE A 372 -17.67 15.38 -18.18
C ILE A 372 -17.00 16.33 -17.16
N SER A 373 -15.68 16.26 -17.05
CA SER A 373 -14.90 17.11 -16.14
C SER A 373 -14.99 18.58 -16.55
N ALA A 374 -15.02 18.87 -17.86
CA ALA A 374 -15.19 20.22 -18.38
C ALA A 374 -16.58 20.79 -18.07
N THR A 375 -17.64 19.99 -18.21
CA THR A 375 -19.01 20.38 -17.83
C THR A 375 -19.11 20.63 -16.33
N ALA A 376 -18.63 19.70 -15.49
CA ALA A 376 -18.63 19.88 -14.04
C ALA A 376 -17.83 21.13 -13.62
N PHE A 377 -16.70 21.39 -14.26
CA PHE A 377 -15.94 22.61 -14.05
C PHE A 377 -16.72 23.86 -14.46
N GLN A 378 -17.38 23.87 -15.62
CA GLN A 378 -18.20 24.99 -16.07
C GLN A 378 -19.39 25.26 -15.15
N GLU A 379 -20.08 24.22 -14.69
CA GLU A 379 -21.18 24.34 -13.73
C GLU A 379 -20.71 24.99 -12.42
N MET A 380 -19.56 24.57 -11.89
CA MET A 380 -18.95 25.20 -10.72
C MET A 380 -18.50 26.64 -11.01
N ASP A 381 -17.92 26.88 -12.18
CA ASP A 381 -17.39 28.19 -12.56
C ASP A 381 -18.50 29.24 -12.71
N VAL A 382 -19.66 28.86 -13.26
CA VAL A 382 -20.83 29.76 -13.42
C VAL A 382 -21.42 30.18 -12.08
N ILE A 383 -21.36 29.32 -11.06
CA ILE A 383 -21.84 29.65 -9.70
C ILE A 383 -20.93 30.70 -9.03
N ALA A 384 -19.64 30.72 -9.36
CA ALA A 384 -18.71 31.69 -8.82
C ALA A 384 -18.92 33.08 -9.47
N SER A 385 -18.99 34.13 -8.64
CA SER A 385 -19.01 35.50 -9.15
C SER A 385 -17.67 35.85 -9.82
N SER A 386 -17.67 36.78 -10.78
CA SER A 386 -16.43 37.26 -11.42
C SER A 386 -15.41 37.75 -10.41
N GLN A 387 -15.87 38.41 -9.34
CA GLN A 387 -15.00 38.88 -8.25
C GLN A 387 -14.35 37.71 -7.48
N GLN A 388 -15.08 36.62 -7.23
CA GLN A 388 -14.51 35.42 -6.60
C GLN A 388 -13.47 34.76 -7.51
N ARG A 389 -13.75 34.62 -8.81
CA ARG A 389 -12.81 34.03 -9.77
C ARG A 389 -11.50 34.81 -9.84
N GLU A 390 -11.58 36.14 -9.99
CA GLU A 390 -10.39 37.00 -10.00
C GLU A 390 -9.61 36.90 -8.68
N ALA A 391 -10.31 36.90 -7.54
CA ALA A 391 -9.68 36.76 -6.23
C ALA A 391 -8.99 35.40 -6.06
N TRP A 392 -9.64 34.29 -6.46
CA TRP A 392 -9.07 32.95 -6.36
C TRP A 392 -7.87 32.76 -7.28
N ILE A 393 -7.96 33.22 -8.54
CA ILE A 393 -6.83 33.18 -9.48
C ILE A 393 -5.66 34.01 -8.94
N ALA A 394 -5.91 35.24 -8.47
CA ALA A 394 -4.87 36.06 -7.88
C ALA A 394 -4.23 35.43 -6.64
N THR A 395 -5.04 34.75 -5.81
CA THR A 395 -4.55 34.05 -4.62
C THR A 395 -3.74 32.82 -5.00
N TYR A 396 -4.20 32.04 -5.98
CA TYR A 396 -3.48 30.90 -6.55
C TYR A 396 -2.13 31.33 -7.13
N ASP A 397 -2.11 32.35 -7.99
CA ASP A 397 -0.89 32.85 -8.62
C ASP A 397 0.10 33.40 -7.59
N LYS A 398 -0.41 34.10 -6.57
CA LYS A 398 0.41 34.54 -5.43
C LYS A 398 0.99 33.33 -4.69
N ALA A 399 0.18 32.33 -4.35
CA ALA A 399 0.65 31.12 -3.70
C ALA A 399 1.74 30.43 -4.53
N MET A 400 1.52 30.24 -5.84
CA MET A 400 2.46 29.56 -6.74
C MET A 400 3.77 30.32 -6.95
N ARG A 401 3.76 31.66 -6.94
CA ARG A 401 4.99 32.47 -6.97
C ARG A 401 5.74 32.42 -5.64
N THR A 402 5.02 32.46 -4.52
CA THR A 402 5.63 32.60 -3.19
C THR A 402 6.06 31.26 -2.59
N ARG A 403 5.50 30.13 -3.06
CA ARG A 403 5.83 28.78 -2.54
C ARG A 403 7.30 28.37 -2.70
N GLN A 404 8.06 29.08 -3.54
CA GLN A 404 9.49 28.83 -3.69
C GLN A 404 10.28 29.25 -2.45
N THR A 405 9.78 30.22 -1.67
CA THR A 405 10.47 30.81 -0.53
C THR A 405 9.68 30.73 0.78
N ASN A 406 8.36 30.59 0.72
CA ASN A 406 7.49 30.49 1.89
C ASN A 406 6.56 29.27 1.81
N VAL A 407 6.63 28.37 2.80
CA VAL A 407 5.78 27.16 2.86
C VAL A 407 4.33 27.51 3.18
N GLU A 408 4.08 28.52 4.02
CA GLU A 408 2.73 28.96 4.43
C GLU A 408 1.92 29.52 3.25
N ALA A 409 2.57 29.85 2.13
CA ALA A 409 1.88 30.28 0.92
C ALA A 409 0.88 29.24 0.38
N MET A 410 1.07 27.96 0.72
CA MET A 410 0.17 26.87 0.31
C MET A 410 -1.03 26.69 1.25
N ASP A 411 -1.10 27.39 2.39
CA ASP A 411 -2.19 27.25 3.37
C ASP A 411 -3.54 27.71 2.81
N VAL A 412 -3.55 28.45 1.70
CA VAL A 412 -4.79 28.80 0.97
C VAL A 412 -5.58 27.55 0.54
N PHE A 413 -4.92 26.42 0.31
CA PHE A 413 -5.56 25.17 -0.07
C PHE A 413 -6.03 24.34 1.13
N ALA A 414 -5.67 24.74 2.36
CA ALA A 414 -6.09 24.03 3.54
C ALA A 414 -7.60 24.25 3.78
N PRO A 415 -8.41 23.18 3.88
CA PRO A 415 -9.82 23.34 4.14
C PRO A 415 -10.02 23.92 5.55
N SER A 416 -10.66 25.09 5.63
CA SER A 416 -11.06 25.69 6.90
C SER A 416 -12.29 24.96 7.44
N ILE A 417 -12.12 23.72 7.90
CA ILE A 417 -13.18 22.95 8.53
C ILE A 417 -13.36 23.51 9.94
N LYS A 418 -14.51 24.16 10.20
CA LYS A 418 -14.93 24.44 11.57
C LYS A 418 -15.07 23.08 12.26
N LYS A 419 -14.19 22.78 13.22
CA LYS A 419 -14.27 21.55 14.01
C LYS A 419 -15.69 21.42 14.55
N ALA A 420 -16.35 20.31 14.24
CA ALA A 420 -17.63 20.00 14.85
C ALA A 420 -17.46 19.92 16.38
N ALA A 421 -18.50 20.30 17.12
CA ALA A 421 -18.49 20.16 18.57
C ALA A 421 -18.28 18.68 18.95
N THR A 422 -17.43 18.43 19.92
CA THR A 422 -17.13 17.09 20.39
C THR A 422 -18.34 16.47 21.08
N LYS A 423 -18.41 15.12 21.15
CA LYS A 423 -19.46 14.39 21.89
C LYS A 423 -19.60 14.90 23.34
N SER A 424 -18.48 15.21 24.00
CA SER A 424 -18.46 15.75 25.36
C SER A 424 -19.07 17.16 25.45
N GLU A 425 -18.72 18.05 24.52
CA GLU A 425 -19.28 19.41 24.46
C GLU A 425 -20.79 19.38 24.16
N LEU A 426 -21.21 18.52 23.23
CA LEU A 426 -22.62 18.30 22.92
C LEU A 426 -23.37 17.72 24.13
N GLN A 427 -22.81 16.70 24.78
CA GLN A 427 -23.40 16.07 25.97
C GLN A 427 -23.53 17.04 27.14
N GLN A 428 -22.53 17.89 27.38
CA GLN A 428 -22.62 18.95 28.39
C GLN A 428 -23.70 19.96 28.02
N SER A 429 -23.78 20.37 26.75
CA SER A 429 -24.80 21.31 26.30
C SER A 429 -26.23 20.75 26.47
N LEU A 430 -26.43 19.46 26.17
CA LEU A 430 -27.72 18.78 26.29
C LEU A 430 -28.06 18.51 27.76
N SER A 431 -27.10 18.09 28.57
CA SER A 431 -27.28 17.88 30.02
C SER A 431 -27.67 19.17 30.76
N CYS A 432 -27.14 20.32 30.33
CA CYS A 432 -27.54 21.62 30.86
C CYS A 432 -28.96 22.04 30.42
N LYS A 433 -29.41 21.60 29.24
CA LYS A 433 -30.73 21.95 28.67
C LYS A 433 -31.86 21.05 29.17
N GLU A 434 -31.62 19.76 29.33
CA GLU A 434 -32.62 18.72 29.60
C GLU A 434 -32.83 18.42 31.10
N GLY A 435 -32.46 19.34 32.01
CA GLY A 435 -32.39 19.08 33.46
C GLY A 435 -33.62 18.35 34.07
N GLY A 436 -33.38 17.50 35.08
CA GLY A 436 -34.41 16.74 35.79
C GLY A 436 -33.90 16.03 37.05
N PRO A 437 -34.78 15.57 37.97
CA PRO A 437 -34.37 14.86 39.19
C PRO A 437 -34.12 13.38 38.91
N GLY A 438 -32.92 12.89 39.26
CA GLY A 438 -32.54 11.48 39.12
C GLY A 438 -31.04 11.30 38.79
N PRO A 439 -30.52 10.05 38.82
CA PRO A 439 -29.13 9.74 38.48
C PRO A 439 -28.81 9.88 36.98
N ILE A 440 -29.82 9.82 36.09
CA ILE A 440 -29.69 10.08 34.65
C ILE A 440 -30.43 11.39 34.34
N ARG A 441 -29.71 12.39 33.85
CA ARG A 441 -30.26 13.73 33.55
C ARG A 441 -30.50 13.90 32.05
N GLY A 442 -31.76 13.86 31.65
CA GLY A 442 -32.21 14.11 30.28
C GLY A 442 -32.22 12.89 29.36
N THR A 443 -33.02 12.97 28.29
CA THR A 443 -33.20 11.93 27.27
C THR A 443 -31.90 11.60 26.56
N ALA A 444 -31.04 12.58 26.28
CA ALA A 444 -29.75 12.35 25.63
C ALA A 444 -28.80 11.51 26.51
N SER A 445 -28.74 11.79 27.83
CA SER A 445 -27.95 10.99 28.77
C SER A 445 -28.51 9.59 28.94
N TRP A 446 -29.84 9.43 28.88
CA TRP A 446 -30.50 8.14 28.93
C TRP A 446 -30.21 7.27 27.70
N LEU A 447 -30.26 7.85 26.50
CA LEU A 447 -29.88 7.17 25.25
C LEU A 447 -28.40 6.78 25.24
N LEU A 448 -27.51 7.67 25.68
CA LEU A 448 -26.08 7.37 25.80
C LEU A 448 -25.81 6.24 26.81
N ASN A 449 -26.56 6.18 27.90
CA ASN A 449 -26.47 5.09 28.85
C ASN A 449 -26.90 3.76 28.21
N GLY A 450 -27.94 3.75 27.37
CA GLY A 450 -28.39 2.59 26.60
C GLY A 450 -27.31 2.09 25.64
N ILE A 451 -26.67 2.99 24.89
CA ILE A 451 -25.54 2.65 24.00
C ILE A 451 -24.38 2.05 24.82
N ALA A 452 -24.05 2.63 25.96
CA ALA A 452 -22.99 2.11 26.84
C ALA A 452 -23.35 0.76 27.50
N ILE A 453 -24.63 0.39 27.55
CA ILE A 453 -25.05 -0.96 27.94
C ILE A 453 -24.87 -1.92 26.77
N GLN A 454 -25.22 -1.53 25.54
CA GLN A 454 -25.00 -2.33 24.34
C GLN A 454 -23.50 -2.62 24.09
N GLU A 455 -22.64 -1.61 24.24
CA GLU A 455 -21.18 -1.79 24.18
C GLU A 455 -20.71 -2.83 25.20
N ALA A 456 -21.20 -2.76 26.45
CA ALA A 456 -20.87 -3.72 27.49
C ALA A 456 -21.42 -5.14 27.22
N GLN A 457 -22.57 -5.28 26.53
CA GLN A 457 -23.10 -6.57 26.07
C GLN A 457 -22.16 -7.19 25.02
N VAL A 458 -21.68 -6.40 24.06
CA VAL A 458 -20.74 -6.87 23.01
C VAL A 458 -19.41 -7.30 23.63
N GLU A 459 -18.85 -6.51 24.54
CA GLU A 459 -17.61 -6.85 25.25
C GLU A 459 -17.74 -8.12 26.10
N LEU A 460 -18.90 -8.32 26.75
CA LEU A 460 -19.16 -9.53 27.52
C LEU A 460 -19.31 -10.75 26.60
N GLY A 461 -20.05 -10.63 25.49
CA GLY A 461 -20.17 -11.69 24.49
C GLY A 461 -18.83 -12.08 23.88
N ALA A 462 -17.95 -11.11 23.60
CA ALA A 462 -16.58 -11.37 23.15
C ALA A 462 -15.74 -12.11 24.20
N ALA A 463 -15.86 -11.73 25.47
CA ALA A 463 -15.17 -12.41 26.57
C ALA A 463 -15.66 -13.85 26.75
N VAL A 464 -16.97 -14.09 26.62
CA VAL A 464 -17.56 -15.43 26.63
C VAL A 464 -17.01 -16.30 25.51
N ARG A 465 -16.95 -15.77 24.27
CA ARG A 465 -16.37 -16.49 23.12
C ARG A 465 -14.89 -16.85 23.31
N LYS A 466 -14.13 -16.02 24.04
CA LYS A 466 -12.69 -16.19 24.25
C LYS A 466 -12.34 -17.27 25.27
N MET A 467 -13.26 -17.68 26.15
CA MET A 467 -12.98 -18.65 27.22
C MET A 467 -12.69 -20.08 26.75
N GLY A 468 -12.97 -20.42 25.49
CA GLY A 468 -12.69 -21.76 24.95
C GLY A 468 -13.52 -22.87 25.59
N TRP A 469 -13.12 -24.14 25.39
CA TRP A 469 -13.93 -25.31 25.77
C TRP A 469 -13.83 -25.71 27.26
N HIS A 470 -12.80 -25.24 27.99
CA HIS A 470 -12.52 -25.64 29.38
C HIS A 470 -12.18 -24.44 30.28
N PRO A 471 -13.15 -23.55 30.59
CA PRO A 471 -12.92 -22.40 31.46
C PRO A 471 -12.66 -22.83 32.91
N THR A 472 -11.88 -22.05 33.65
CA THR A 472 -11.67 -22.28 35.08
C THR A 472 -12.88 -21.81 35.90
N ALA A 473 -13.00 -22.29 37.15
CA ALA A 473 -14.07 -21.84 38.05
C ALA A 473 -14.00 -20.33 38.34
N ASP A 474 -12.81 -19.73 38.32
CA ASP A 474 -12.63 -18.29 38.50
C ASP A 474 -13.14 -17.51 37.28
N ASP A 475 -12.86 -18.00 36.07
CA ASP A 475 -13.36 -17.39 34.81
C ASP A 475 -14.90 -17.40 34.77
N LEU A 476 -15.51 -18.51 35.18
CA LEU A 476 -16.98 -18.63 35.25
C LEU A 476 -17.58 -17.65 36.26
N ASN A 477 -16.98 -17.50 37.44
CA ASN A 477 -17.45 -16.55 38.45
C ASN A 477 -17.32 -15.09 37.98
N GLN A 478 -16.23 -14.73 37.31
CA GLN A 478 -16.04 -13.38 36.75
C GLN A 478 -17.11 -13.04 35.70
N ILE A 479 -17.50 -14.02 34.89
CA ILE A 479 -18.52 -13.84 33.86
C ILE A 479 -19.91 -13.73 34.47
N ASP A 480 -20.22 -14.54 35.47
CA ASP A 480 -21.47 -14.44 36.22
C ASP A 480 -21.57 -13.09 36.95
N ASP A 481 -20.48 -12.56 37.52
CA ASP A 481 -20.44 -11.23 38.12
C ASP A 481 -20.74 -10.13 37.08
N ARG A 482 -20.12 -10.21 35.91
CA ARG A 482 -20.36 -9.27 34.81
C ARG A 482 -21.80 -9.37 34.29
N ARG A 483 -22.35 -10.58 34.17
CA ARG A 483 -23.75 -10.82 33.78
C ARG A 483 -24.71 -10.24 34.82
N ARG A 484 -24.47 -10.44 36.11
CA ARG A 484 -25.28 -9.86 37.20
C ARG A 484 -25.27 -8.33 37.15
N HIS A 485 -24.09 -7.72 37.00
CA HIS A 485 -23.97 -6.26 36.93
C HIS A 485 -24.65 -5.69 35.68
N LEU A 486 -24.48 -6.35 34.54
CA LEU A 486 -25.10 -5.94 33.29
C LEU A 486 -26.62 -6.08 33.32
N ASN A 487 -27.14 -7.18 33.87
CA ASN A 487 -28.58 -7.36 34.10
C ASN A 487 -29.17 -6.25 34.97
N ALA A 488 -28.50 -5.89 36.07
CA ALA A 488 -28.95 -4.79 36.93
C ALA A 488 -28.98 -3.45 36.19
N ARG A 489 -27.99 -3.19 35.31
CA ARG A 489 -27.96 -1.99 34.46
C ARG A 489 -29.08 -1.99 33.43
N ILE A 490 -29.33 -3.12 32.77
CA ILE A 490 -30.44 -3.28 31.80
C ILE A 490 -31.78 -3.03 32.49
N ASP A 491 -32.03 -3.67 33.63
CA ASP A 491 -33.29 -3.53 34.36
C ASP A 491 -33.52 -2.10 34.85
N THR A 492 -32.46 -1.44 35.33
CA THR A 492 -32.53 -0.03 35.75
C THR A 492 -32.82 0.90 34.57
N TRP A 493 -32.14 0.68 33.43
CA TRP A 493 -32.35 1.46 32.22
C TRP A 493 -33.77 1.28 31.66
N GLN A 494 -34.26 0.03 31.59
CA GLN A 494 -35.62 -0.29 31.15
C GLN A 494 -36.68 0.32 32.07
N LYS A 495 -36.53 0.23 33.40
CA LYS A 495 -37.45 0.89 34.35
C LYS A 495 -37.45 2.40 34.21
N SER A 496 -36.30 3.00 33.91
CA SER A 496 -36.22 4.45 33.71
C SER A 496 -36.83 4.94 32.38
N SER A 497 -37.14 4.04 31.44
CA SER A 497 -37.66 4.38 30.11
C SER A 497 -38.99 5.14 30.16
N GLU A 498 -39.87 4.82 31.12
CA GLU A 498 -41.15 5.48 31.33
C GLU A 498 -41.00 6.98 31.62
N CYS A 499 -39.89 7.40 32.25
CA CYS A 499 -39.63 8.81 32.57
C CYS A 499 -39.16 9.63 31.36
N PHE A 500 -38.71 8.98 30.29
CA PHE A 500 -38.14 9.65 29.11
C PHE A 500 -38.97 9.45 27.83
N LEU A 501 -39.95 8.55 27.83
CA LEU A 501 -40.74 8.15 26.66
C LEU A 501 -42.22 8.61 26.68
N VAL A 502 -42.61 9.55 27.55
CA VAL A 502 -44.02 10.01 27.63
C VAL A 502 -44.46 10.75 26.37
N GLN A 503 -45.64 10.34 25.87
CA GLN A 503 -46.36 10.78 24.66
C GLN A 503 -46.69 12.27 24.60
N ASP A 504 -46.31 12.93 23.50
CA ASP A 504 -47.04 14.05 22.89
C ASP A 504 -46.59 14.25 21.41
N LEU A 505 -46.82 13.23 20.58
CA LEU A 505 -46.87 13.43 19.13
C LEU A 505 -48.32 13.26 18.70
N MET A 506 -49.03 14.40 18.61
CA MET A 506 -50.30 14.51 17.90
C MET A 506 -50.06 14.15 16.44
N VAL A 507 -50.25 12.88 16.08
CA VAL A 507 -50.32 12.44 14.69
C VAL A 507 -51.74 12.77 14.20
N PRO A 508 -51.91 13.63 13.18
CA PRO A 508 -53.23 13.91 12.62
C PRO A 508 -53.87 12.61 12.12
N GLU A 509 -55.15 12.40 12.41
CA GLU A 509 -55.94 11.29 11.88
C GLU A 509 -55.79 11.20 10.36
N ALA A 510 -55.24 10.09 9.88
CA ALA A 510 -55.20 9.78 8.46
C ALA A 510 -56.64 9.58 7.98
N ALA A 511 -57.06 10.39 7.01
CA ALA A 511 -58.34 10.28 6.35
C ALA A 511 -58.50 8.89 5.71
N ASP A 512 -59.69 8.33 5.88
CA ASP A 512 -60.17 7.07 5.32
C ASP A 512 -59.93 6.99 3.78
N PRO A 513 -59.11 6.05 3.28
CA PRO A 513 -58.98 5.81 1.85
C PRO A 513 -60.04 4.79 1.42
N SER A 514 -61.32 5.18 1.48
CA SER A 514 -62.33 4.58 0.62
C SER A 514 -62.28 5.32 -0.74
N GLY A 515 -61.50 4.82 -1.69
CA GLY A 515 -61.49 5.36 -3.05
C GLY A 515 -60.27 4.98 -3.87
N ASP A 516 -60.45 3.99 -4.73
CA ASP A 516 -59.71 3.68 -5.95
C ASP A 516 -58.17 3.58 -5.87
N ASP A 517 -57.73 2.33 -5.87
CA ASP A 517 -56.38 1.85 -6.15
C ASP A 517 -55.97 2.20 -7.60
N PRO A 518 -54.92 3.00 -7.86
CA PRO A 518 -54.28 3.06 -9.16
C PRO A 518 -53.06 2.15 -9.17
N MET A 519 -53.16 1.09 -9.98
CA MET A 519 -52.07 0.23 -10.43
C MET A 519 -50.76 1.00 -10.66
N ILE A 520 -49.67 0.54 -10.03
CA ILE A 520 -48.33 0.80 -10.56
C ILE A 520 -48.03 -0.31 -11.57
N ILE A 521 -48.01 0.12 -12.83
CA ILE A 521 -47.64 -0.62 -14.03
C ILE A 521 -46.18 -1.05 -13.94
N SER A 522 -45.95 -2.33 -14.23
CA SER A 522 -44.65 -2.89 -14.59
C SER A 522 -44.26 -2.45 -16.01
N ASP A 523 -43.10 -1.82 -16.14
CA ASP A 523 -42.23 -1.78 -17.33
C ASP A 523 -40.88 -1.30 -16.76
N GLY A 524 -39.73 -1.91 -16.95
CA GLY A 524 -39.18 -2.52 -18.14
C GLY A 524 -37.76 -1.98 -18.27
N ASP A 525 -36.78 -2.88 -18.17
CA ASP A 525 -35.36 -2.76 -18.55
C ASP A 525 -34.85 -1.41 -19.10
N ALA A 526 -33.97 -0.75 -18.35
CA ALA A 526 -32.98 0.20 -18.87
C ALA A 526 -31.75 0.20 -17.96
N GLY A 527 -30.77 -0.64 -18.33
CA GLY A 527 -29.47 -0.73 -17.67
C GLY A 527 -28.75 0.62 -17.56
N LEU A 528 -28.34 0.93 -16.33
CA LEU A 528 -27.25 1.85 -16.04
C LEU A 528 -26.19 1.05 -15.28
N ASP A 529 -25.32 0.45 -16.10
CA ASP A 529 -24.04 -0.10 -15.72
C ASP A 529 -23.16 1.03 -15.15
N VAL A 530 -23.13 1.12 -13.82
CA VAL A 530 -22.11 1.86 -13.06
C VAL A 530 -21.27 0.82 -12.32
N GLY A 531 -20.57 -0.01 -13.09
CA GLY A 531 -19.48 -0.84 -12.58
C GLY A 531 -18.29 0.02 -12.19
N GLU A 532 -18.12 0.29 -10.90
CA GLU A 532 -16.82 0.58 -10.30
C GLU A 532 -16.03 -0.72 -10.17
N GLU A 533 -15.44 -1.17 -11.28
CA GLU A 533 -14.47 -2.28 -11.29
C GLU A 533 -13.10 -1.75 -10.87
N TYR A 534 -12.79 -1.90 -9.57
CA TYR A 534 -11.41 -1.98 -9.11
C TYR A 534 -10.88 -3.38 -9.45
N ASP A 535 -9.69 -3.45 -10.05
CA ASP A 535 -8.96 -4.68 -10.35
C ASP A 535 -8.71 -5.48 -9.05
N ASN A 536 -9.67 -6.34 -8.68
CA ASN A 536 -9.51 -7.41 -7.71
C ASN A 536 -9.39 -8.73 -8.48
N VAL A 537 -8.18 -9.30 -8.49
CA VAL A 537 -7.94 -10.71 -8.83
C VAL A 537 -8.30 -11.57 -7.62
N PHE A 538 -9.51 -11.41 -7.09
CA PHE A 538 -10.09 -12.21 -6.01
C PHE A 538 -11.61 -12.30 -6.22
N ASN A 539 -12.06 -13.55 -6.30
CA ASN A 539 -13.44 -13.96 -6.54
C ASN A 539 -14.33 -13.61 -5.32
N PRO A 540 -15.45 -12.87 -5.45
CA PRO A 540 -16.32 -12.54 -4.31
C PRO A 540 -17.16 -13.72 -3.80
N ASP A 541 -17.15 -14.87 -4.48
CA ASP A 541 -17.97 -16.03 -4.10
C ASP A 541 -17.29 -16.96 -3.07
N GLU A 542 -16.08 -16.65 -2.61
CA GLU A 542 -15.36 -17.44 -1.60
C GLU A 542 -14.71 -16.54 -0.54
N ASP A 543 -15.51 -15.91 0.32
CA ASP A 543 -15.08 -15.46 1.65
C ASP A 543 -16.33 -15.33 2.53
N GLY A 544 -16.88 -16.48 2.91
CA GLY A 544 -17.94 -16.58 3.91
C GLY A 544 -17.40 -16.34 5.31
N LEU A 545 -17.06 -15.10 5.64
CA LEU A 545 -16.83 -14.66 7.02
C LEU A 545 -17.23 -13.17 7.11
N TRP A 546 -18.07 -12.86 8.10
CA TRP A 546 -18.60 -11.53 8.47
C TRP A 546 -20.00 -11.13 7.97
N GLU A 547 -20.91 -12.07 7.74
CA GLU A 547 -22.33 -11.81 8.02
C GLU A 547 -22.57 -11.97 9.52
N ASP A 548 -23.10 -10.93 10.15
CA ASP A 548 -23.49 -10.92 11.56
C ASP A 548 -24.59 -11.96 11.82
N ASP A 549 -24.20 -13.08 12.44
CA ASP A 549 -25.03 -14.21 12.88
C ASP A 549 -26.00 -13.86 14.04
N TYR A 550 -26.68 -12.71 13.98
CA TYR A 550 -27.83 -12.45 14.84
C TYR A 550 -29.11 -12.76 14.08
N ASN A 551 -29.46 -14.04 14.04
CA ASN A 551 -30.81 -14.45 13.67
C ASN A 551 -31.79 -13.98 14.77
N TYR A 552 -32.29 -12.75 14.62
CA TYR A 552 -33.22 -12.11 15.55
C TYR A 552 -34.46 -12.98 15.82
N ASP A 553 -34.94 -13.72 14.81
CA ASP A 553 -36.09 -14.62 14.94
C ASP A 553 -35.77 -15.84 15.82
N ALA A 554 -34.53 -16.35 15.75
CA ALA A 554 -34.08 -17.46 16.61
C ALA A 554 -33.91 -17.03 18.08
N ILE A 555 -33.48 -15.78 18.32
CA ILE A 555 -33.38 -15.20 19.67
C ILE A 555 -34.79 -14.96 20.24
N GLN A 556 -35.71 -14.42 19.44
CA GLN A 556 -37.09 -14.20 19.84
C GLN A 556 -37.81 -15.53 20.16
N ALA A 557 -37.58 -16.57 19.36
CA ALA A 557 -38.12 -17.91 19.62
C ALA A 557 -37.56 -18.56 20.91
N GLN A 558 -36.31 -18.26 21.30
CA GLN A 558 -35.72 -18.71 22.57
C GLN A 558 -36.30 -17.95 23.78
N VAL A 559 -36.64 -16.67 23.63
CA VAL A 559 -37.35 -15.89 24.66
C VAL A 559 -38.74 -16.48 24.92
N ASP A 560 -39.43 -16.92 23.86
CA ASP A 560 -40.78 -17.48 23.95
C ASP A 560 -40.82 -18.93 24.45
N GLN A 561 -39.68 -19.66 24.44
CA GLN A 561 -39.61 -21.10 24.76
C GLN A 561 -38.74 -21.47 25.97
N SER A 562 -38.02 -20.54 26.61
CA SER A 562 -37.15 -20.85 27.75
C SER A 562 -37.78 -20.51 29.11
N ASN A 563 -37.96 -21.52 29.96
CA ASN A 563 -38.34 -21.34 31.37
C ASN A 563 -37.13 -20.96 32.27
N GLY A 564 -36.10 -20.29 31.72
CA GLY A 564 -34.88 -19.87 32.43
C GLY A 564 -34.46 -18.44 32.06
N PRO A 565 -33.71 -17.72 32.92
CA PRO A 565 -33.30 -16.34 32.64
C PRO A 565 -32.31 -16.28 31.48
N VAL A 566 -32.62 -15.49 30.46
CA VAL A 566 -31.76 -15.21 29.30
C VAL A 566 -30.45 -14.55 29.77
N ASP A 567 -29.30 -14.99 29.22
CA ASP A 567 -27.98 -14.41 29.49
C ASP A 567 -27.96 -12.90 29.17
N ALA A 568 -27.30 -12.10 30.02
CA ALA A 568 -27.32 -10.63 29.92
C ALA A 568 -26.81 -10.09 28.57
N GLU A 569 -25.81 -10.74 27.98
CA GLU A 569 -25.23 -10.40 26.68
C GLU A 569 -26.15 -10.73 25.48
N LYS A 570 -27.19 -11.54 25.68
CA LYS A 570 -28.19 -11.91 24.66
C LYS A 570 -29.52 -11.20 24.84
N ARG A 571 -29.69 -10.41 25.90
CA ARG A 571 -30.93 -9.65 26.14
C ARG A 571 -31.08 -8.53 25.12
N LEU A 572 -32.20 -8.52 24.41
CA LEU A 572 -32.55 -7.44 23.49
C LEU A 572 -32.84 -6.15 24.27
N ILE A 573 -32.14 -5.08 23.90
CA ILE A 573 -32.41 -3.72 24.36
C ILE A 573 -32.92 -2.94 23.15
N ALA A 574 -34.24 -2.88 23.01
CA ALA A 574 -34.89 -2.05 22.01
C ALA A 574 -35.52 -0.83 22.67
N LEU A 575 -35.62 0.27 21.92
CA LEU A 575 -36.51 1.36 22.30
C LEU A 575 -37.95 0.82 22.25
N PRO A 576 -38.75 0.95 23.33
CA PRO A 576 -40.15 0.54 23.31
C PRO A 576 -40.86 1.27 22.16
N SER A 577 -41.37 0.54 21.17
CA SER A 577 -42.23 1.16 20.17
C SER A 577 -43.59 1.41 20.81
N THR A 578 -44.09 2.64 20.71
CA THR A 578 -45.44 3.00 21.18
C THR A 578 -46.51 2.16 20.47
N LEU A 579 -46.23 1.69 19.24
CA LEU A 579 -47.06 0.75 18.50
C LEU A 579 -47.16 -0.62 19.19
N GLY A 580 -46.03 -1.19 19.64
CA GLY A 580 -45.99 -2.52 20.24
C GLY A 580 -46.75 -2.60 21.57
N ALA A 581 -46.57 -1.61 22.44
CA ALA A 581 -47.28 -1.54 23.72
C ALA A 581 -48.81 -1.42 23.53
N SER A 582 -49.26 -0.64 22.54
CA SER A 582 -50.69 -0.50 22.23
C SER A 582 -51.31 -1.78 21.65
N GLN A 583 -50.54 -2.59 20.92
CA GLN A 583 -50.99 -3.86 20.36
C GLN A 583 -51.04 -4.97 21.42
N CYS A 584 -50.10 -5.01 22.36
CA CYS A 584 -50.11 -5.95 23.48
C CYS A 584 -51.32 -5.74 24.41
N CYS A 585 -51.67 -4.49 24.75
CA CYS A 585 -52.84 -4.23 25.60
C CYS A 585 -54.19 -4.52 24.92
N ARG A 586 -54.25 -4.62 23.59
CA ARG A 586 -55.50 -4.96 22.86
C ARG A 586 -55.76 -6.45 22.71
N ARG A 587 -54.76 -7.31 22.89
CA ARG A 587 -54.91 -8.76 22.69
C ARG A 587 -55.05 -9.60 23.97
N GLY A 588 -55.08 -8.94 25.13
CA GLY A 588 -55.22 -9.61 26.43
C GLY A 588 -53.88 -10.05 26.97
#